data_AF-A0A1I2IZY8-F1
#
_entry.id   AF-A0A1I2IZY8-F1
#
_cell.length_a   1.000
_cell.length_b   1.000
_cell.length_c   1.000
_cell.angle_alpha   90.00
_cell.angle_beta   90.00
_cell.angle_gamma   90.00
#
_symmetry.space_group_name_H-M   'P 1'
#
loop_
_entity.id
_entity.type
_entity.pdbx_description
1 polymer ?
#
loop_
_entity_poly.entity_id
_entity_poly.type
_entity_poly.pdbx_seq_one_letter_code
_entity_poly.pdbx_strand_id
1 'polypeptide(L)'
;MAWAKATVMWKYDLNQIWDSYGSQEKGFIFPNTVKLGGIAKQQTSVASYHIYKSDTTLGAGTVTPWGAINIYEVDFADYIKVDKLGNHTIY
;
A
#
# COMPACT_ATOMS: atom_id res chain seq x y z
N MET A 1 -4.72 6.80 16.74
CA MET A 1 -3.59 6.56 15.82
C MET A 1 -4.00 5.48 14.85
N ALA A 2 -3.77 5.71 13.56
CA ALA A 2 -4.07 4.79 12.48
C ALA A 2 -2.97 4.89 11.43
N TRP A 3 -2.57 3.76 10.87
CA TRP A 3 -1.55 3.71 9.84
C TRP A 3 -1.78 2.51 8.92
N ALA A 4 -1.28 2.65 7.70
CA ALA A 4 -1.10 1.56 6.76
C ALA A 4 0.30 1.63 6.19
N LYS A 5 0.82 0.48 5.77
CA LYS A 5 2.12 0.37 5.14
C LYS A 5 1.98 -0.53 3.93
N ALA A 6 2.51 -0.06 2.80
CA ALA A 6 2.70 -0.83 1.59
C ALA A 6 4.17 -1.21 1.47
N THR A 7 4.44 -2.48 1.14
CA THR A 7 5.81 -2.97 0.94
C THR A 7 5.90 -3.66 -0.41
N VAL A 8 6.93 -3.34 -1.19
CA VAL A 8 7.29 -4.07 -2.40
C VAL A 8 8.64 -4.74 -2.17
N MET A 9 8.69 -6.04 -2.40
CA MET A 9 9.93 -6.83 -2.35
C MET A 9 10.23 -7.33 -3.76
N TRP A 10 11.48 -7.20 -4.18
CA TRP A 10 11.89 -7.59 -5.53
C TRP A 10 13.29 -8.17 -5.54
N LYS A 11 13.53 -9.04 -6.52
CA LYS A 11 14.82 -9.67 -6.79
C LYS A 11 15.28 -9.24 -8.17
N TYR A 12 16.51 -8.78 -8.25
CA TYR A 12 17.05 -8.15 -9.44
C TYR A 12 18.52 -8.49 -9.65
N ASP A 13 18.97 -8.27 -10.88
CA ASP A 13 20.36 -8.21 -11.29
C ASP A 13 20.58 -7.01 -12.23
N LEU A 14 21.79 -6.85 -12.78
CA LEU A 14 22.10 -5.73 -13.70
C LEU A 14 21.30 -5.77 -15.02
N ASN A 15 20.66 -6.89 -15.34
CA ASN A 15 19.91 -7.09 -16.57
C ASN A 15 18.42 -6.86 -16.38
N GLN A 16 17.82 -7.38 -15.29
CA GLN A 16 16.37 -7.43 -15.10
C GLN A 16 15.91 -7.56 -13.65
N ILE A 17 14.61 -7.36 -13.44
CA ILE A 17 13.89 -7.81 -12.24
C ILE A 17 13.22 -9.15 -12.58
N TRP A 18 13.68 -10.23 -11.95
CA TRP A 18 13.18 -11.58 -12.26
C TRP A 18 12.06 -12.03 -11.31
N ASP A 19 11.89 -11.39 -10.16
CA ASP A 19 10.79 -11.67 -9.23
C ASP A 19 10.42 -10.42 -8.43
N SER A 20 9.14 -10.27 -8.10
CA SER A 20 8.65 -9.20 -7.23
C SER A 20 7.23 -9.46 -6.77
N TYR A 21 6.95 -9.07 -5.52
CA TYR A 21 5.62 -9.12 -4.91
C TYR A 21 5.39 -7.89 -4.02
N GLY A 22 4.10 -7.60 -3.78
CA GLY A 22 3.67 -6.53 -2.90
C GLY A 22 2.89 -7.10 -1.72
N SER A 23 3.00 -6.45 -0.56
CA SER A 23 2.14 -6.70 0.61
C SER A 23 1.69 -5.38 1.24
N GLN A 24 0.59 -5.46 1.99
CA GLN A 24 0.11 -4.36 2.82
C GLN A 24 -0.12 -4.81 4.25
N GLU A 25 0.13 -3.90 5.17
CA GLU A 25 -0.11 -4.05 6.60
C GLU A 25 -0.83 -2.83 7.14
N LYS A 26 -1.58 -2.99 8.23
CA LYS A 26 -2.29 -1.90 8.89
C LYS A 26 -2.26 -2.05 10.40
N GLY A 27 -2.40 -0.93 11.08
CA GLY A 27 -2.65 -0.88 12.51
C GLY A 27 -3.52 0.31 12.88
N PHE A 28 -4.39 0.15 13.87
CA PHE A 28 -5.21 1.24 14.37
C PHE A 28 -5.63 1.03 15.81
N ILE A 29 -5.89 2.16 16.48
CA ILE A 29 -6.54 2.20 17.79
C ILE A 29 -7.94 2.77 17.57
N PHE A 30 -8.95 2.08 18.09
CA PHE A 30 -10.33 2.54 18.06
C PHE A 30 -10.44 3.99 18.64
N PRO A 31 -11.24 4.89 18.05
CA PRO A 31 -12.26 4.66 17.04
C PRO A 31 -11.79 4.79 15.59
N ASN A 32 -10.48 4.76 15.32
CA ASN A 32 -10.01 4.79 13.94
C ASN A 32 -10.33 3.47 13.23
N THR A 33 -10.42 3.50 11.90
CA THR A 33 -10.58 2.32 11.05
C THR A 33 -9.58 2.37 9.91
N VAL A 34 -9.06 1.23 9.50
CA VAL A 34 -8.19 1.12 8.33
C VAL A 34 -8.67 -0.03 7.46
N LYS A 35 -8.89 0.22 6.16
CA LYS A 35 -9.20 -0.79 5.15
C LYS A 35 -8.05 -0.85 4.16
N LEU A 36 -7.55 -2.05 3.90
CA LEU A 36 -6.53 -2.30 2.88
C LEU A 36 -7.27 -2.59 1.58
N GLY A 37 -7.09 -1.76 0.56
CA GLY A 37 -7.63 -1.96 -0.78
C GLY A 37 -6.82 -2.95 -1.62
N GLY A 38 -5.66 -3.36 -1.11
CA GLY A 38 -4.73 -4.26 -1.76
C GLY A 38 -3.56 -3.52 -2.40
N ILE A 39 -2.57 -4.30 -2.82
CA ILE A 39 -1.44 -3.84 -3.60
C ILE A 39 -1.34 -4.68 -4.86
N ALA A 40 -1.32 -4.01 -6.01
CA ALA A 40 -1.35 -4.67 -7.31
C ALA A 40 -0.27 -4.10 -8.22
N LYS A 41 0.40 -5.00 -8.95
CA LYS A 41 1.40 -4.65 -9.95
C LYS A 41 0.69 -4.04 -11.16
N GLN A 42 0.94 -2.77 -11.45
CA GLN A 42 0.28 -2.02 -12.53
C GLN A 42 1.07 -2.06 -13.83
N GLN A 43 2.40 -1.95 -13.74
CA GLN A 43 3.25 -1.86 -14.90
C GLN A 43 4.55 -2.62 -14.68
N THR A 44 5.02 -3.27 -15.75
CA THR A 44 6.27 -4.01 -15.73
C THR A 44 7.08 -3.74 -16.98
N SER A 45 8.39 -3.54 -16.77
CA SER A 45 9.42 -3.71 -17.77
C SER A 45 10.40 -4.70 -17.18
N VAL A 46 10.40 -5.93 -17.70
CA VAL A 46 11.25 -7.02 -17.21
C VAL A 46 12.70 -6.56 -17.06
N ALA A 47 13.23 -5.86 -18.08
CA ALA A 47 14.60 -5.38 -18.11
C ALA A 47 14.89 -4.10 -17.29
N SER A 48 13.88 -3.47 -16.67
CA SER A 48 14.07 -2.12 -16.09
C SER A 48 13.38 -1.89 -14.75
N TYR A 49 12.06 -2.05 -14.64
CA TYR A 49 11.32 -1.63 -13.44
C TYR A 49 9.95 -2.31 -13.31
N HIS A 50 9.45 -2.39 -12.08
CA HIS A 50 8.06 -2.73 -11.77
C HIS A 50 7.40 -1.60 -10.97
N ILE A 51 6.12 -1.31 -11.27
CA ILE A 51 5.32 -0.31 -10.54
C ILE A 51 4.14 -1.04 -9.90
N TYR A 52 3.96 -0.79 -8.61
CA TYR A 52 2.82 -1.23 -7.83
C TYR A 52 1.95 -0.04 -7.46
N LYS A 53 0.64 -0.25 -7.41
CA LYS A 53 -0.33 0.65 -6.82
C LYS A 53 -0.86 0.02 -5.54
N SER A 54 -0.89 0.79 -4.47
CA SER A 54 -1.37 0.38 -3.17
C SER A 54 -2.52 1.27 -2.74
N ASP A 55 -3.69 0.70 -2.50
CA ASP A 55 -4.88 1.46 -2.11
C ASP A 55 -5.16 1.26 -0.61
N THR A 56 -5.45 2.34 0.10
CA THR A 56 -5.75 2.33 1.54
C THR A 56 -6.85 3.34 1.86
N THR A 57 -7.81 2.93 2.69
CA THR A 57 -8.77 3.86 3.29
C THR A 57 -8.47 4.00 4.79
N LEU A 58 -8.26 5.23 5.25
CA LEU A 58 -8.21 5.56 6.68
C LEU A 58 -9.50 6.27 7.06
N GLY A 59 -10.04 5.95 8.22
CA GLY A 59 -11.22 6.63 8.74
C GLY A 59 -11.19 6.72 10.25
N ALA A 60 -12.16 7.44 10.80
CA ALA A 60 -12.46 7.33 12.22
C ALA A 60 -13.95 7.49 12.47
N GLY A 61 -14.36 6.89 13.58
CA GLY A 61 -15.72 6.85 14.03
C GLY A 61 -15.89 7.33 15.46
N THR A 62 -17.06 7.01 16.00
CA THR A 62 -17.37 7.14 17.42
C THR A 62 -18.23 5.96 17.86
N VAL A 63 -18.20 5.65 19.16
CA VAL A 63 -19.19 4.77 19.77
C VAL A 63 -20.47 5.53 20.00
N THR A 64 -21.59 4.95 19.60
CA THR A 64 -22.93 5.41 19.97
C THR A 64 -23.67 4.29 20.72
N PRO A 65 -24.72 4.60 21.49
CA PRO A 65 -25.53 3.60 22.19
C PRO A 65 -26.14 2.52 21.29
N TRP A 66 -26.17 2.76 19.98
CA TRP A 66 -26.77 1.88 18.96
C TRP A 66 -25.71 1.18 18.10
N GLY A 67 -24.42 1.38 18.38
CA GLY A 67 -23.31 0.81 17.62
C GLY A 67 -22.21 1.81 17.28
N ALA A 68 -21.12 1.33 16.68
CA ALA A 68 -20.05 2.18 16.18
C ALA A 68 -20.44 2.78 14.82
N ILE A 69 -20.20 4.09 14.64
CA ILE A 69 -20.48 4.82 13.39
C ILE A 69 -19.17 5.41 12.86
N ASN A 70 -18.88 5.27 11.57
CA ASN A 70 -17.78 6.00 10.91
C ASN A 70 -18.22 7.45 10.60
N ILE A 71 -17.43 8.41 11.07
CA ILE A 71 -17.69 9.85 10.91
C ILE A 71 -17.01 10.37 9.64
N TYR A 72 -15.81 9.88 9.36
CA TYR A 72 -15.08 10.23 8.14
C TYR A 72 -14.26 9.05 7.64
N GLU A 73 -14.03 9.04 6.32
CA GLU A 73 -13.10 8.17 5.62
C GLU A 73 -12.32 9.02 4.60
N VAL A 74 -11.07 8.66 4.35
CA VAL A 74 -10.19 9.25 3.36
C VAL A 74 -9.47 8.12 2.65
N ASP A 75 -9.54 8.13 1.32
CA ASP A 75 -8.87 7.17 0.45
C ASP A 75 -7.52 7.72 -0.01
N PHE A 76 -6.51 6.85 0.00
CA PHE A 76 -5.16 7.11 -0.45
C PHE A 76 -4.72 6.03 -1.42
N ALA A 77 -3.97 6.44 -2.44
CA ALA A 77 -3.35 5.55 -3.40
C ALA A 77 -1.88 5.95 -3.53
N ASP A 78 -0.99 5.02 -3.21
CA ASP A 78 0.45 5.20 -3.35
C ASP A 78 0.96 4.36 -4.51
N TYR A 79 1.85 4.93 -5.33
CA TYR A 79 2.57 4.18 -6.34
C TYR A 79 4.01 3.93 -5.89
N ILE A 80 4.43 2.67 -5.95
CA ILE A 80 5.77 2.25 -5.59
C ILE A 80 6.45 1.71 -6.84
N LYS A 81 7.46 2.43 -7.32
CA LYS A 81 8.34 1.98 -8.40
C LYS A 81 9.60 1.36 -7.82
N VAL A 82 9.98 0.20 -8.33
CA VAL A 82 11.25 -0.48 -8.03
C VAL A 82 11.98 -0.79 -9.33
N ASP A 83 13.30 -0.69 -9.32
CA ASP A 83 14.12 -0.92 -10.52
C ASP A 83 15.18 -2.01 -10.34
N LYS A 84 15.79 -2.40 -11.46
CA LYS A 84 16.87 -3.38 -11.51
C LYS A 84 18.22 -2.90 -10.95
N LEU A 85 18.33 -1.63 -10.58
CA LEU A 85 19.52 -1.06 -9.94
C LEU A 85 19.36 -1.03 -8.42
N GLY A 86 18.23 -1.52 -7.89
CA GLY A 86 17.92 -1.52 -6.47
C GLY A 86 17.33 -0.22 -5.95
N ASN A 87 16.99 0.73 -6.84
CA ASN A 87 16.34 1.96 -6.43
C ASN A 87 14.84 1.73 -6.26
N HIS A 88 14.25 2.54 -5.38
CA HIS A 88 12.81 2.65 -5.24
C HIS A 88 12.38 4.11 -5.20
N THR A 89 11.17 4.39 -5.65
CA THR A 89 10.56 5.72 -5.58
C THR A 89 9.08 5.55 -5.25
N ILE A 90 8.59 6.37 -4.33
CA ILE A 90 7.18 6.43 -3.92
C ILE A 90 6.63 7.78 -4.37
N TYR A 91 5.46 7.78 -5.00
CA TYR A 91 4.77 8.98 -5.47
C TYR A 91 3.25 8.82 -5.40
#